data_AF-A0A2S9XDN3-F1
#
_entry.id   AF-A0A2S9XDN3-F1
#
_cell.length_a   1.000
_cell.length_b   1.000
_cell.length_c   1.000
_cell.angle_alpha   90.00
_cell.angle_beta   90.00
_cell.angle_gamma   90.00
#
_symmetry.space_group_name_H-M   'P 1'
#
loop_
_entity.id
_entity.type
_entity.pdbx_description
1 polymer ?
#
loop_
_entity_poly.entity_id
_entity_poly.type
_entity_poly.pdbx_seq_one_letter_code
_entity_poly.pdbx_strand_id
1 'polypeptide(L)'
;MTGHEQPDTTATLQPTVTLRYRLQDADEWLVRDVDFEELFGGAAEHPEDLFHDVDWVPQHAAVSLLDDIGTADVAVTELTFEGSGGEKLTVKETFWNHGHSRIIEVMQQLDAQSEPYWEVIVDLRREAGETYELLRLGREHGAVVPLHHAVTHARPDGSKQDLTLFPSR
;
A
#
# COMPACT_ATOMS: atom_id res chain seq x y z
N MET A 1 22.93 -27.40 44.71
CA MET A 1 22.59 -27.37 43.28
C MET A 1 21.18 -26.85 43.17
N THR A 2 21.02 -25.54 43.06
CA THR A 2 19.74 -24.87 42.85
C THR A 2 19.73 -24.44 41.38
N GLY A 3 18.90 -25.09 40.58
CA GLY A 3 18.68 -24.72 39.19
C GLY A 3 18.09 -23.32 39.14
N HIS A 4 18.77 -22.40 38.49
CA HIS A 4 18.14 -21.17 38.01
C HIS A 4 17.38 -21.53 36.74
N GLU A 5 16.07 -21.60 36.85
CA GLU A 5 15.19 -21.41 35.69
C GLU A 5 15.41 -19.98 35.21
N GLN A 6 16.07 -19.88 34.06
CA GLN A 6 16.19 -18.65 33.30
C GLN A 6 14.83 -18.42 32.64
N PRO A 7 14.14 -17.28 32.86
CA PRO A 7 12.89 -17.03 32.18
C PRO A 7 13.17 -16.81 30.69
N ASP A 8 12.74 -17.77 29.86
CA ASP A 8 12.61 -17.59 28.42
C ASP A 8 11.74 -16.36 28.17
N THR A 9 12.41 -15.26 27.86
CA THR A 9 11.81 -13.95 27.54
C THR A 9 12.19 -13.56 26.12
N THR A 10 12.11 -14.51 25.18
CA THR A 10 11.83 -14.16 23.79
C THR A 10 10.32 -14.03 23.67
N ALA A 11 9.78 -12.88 24.10
CA ALA A 11 8.47 -12.46 23.63
C ALA A 11 8.60 -12.33 22.11
N THR A 12 8.10 -13.31 21.36
CA THR A 12 7.96 -13.20 19.91
C THR A 12 7.00 -12.04 19.67
N LEU A 13 7.55 -10.91 19.21
CA LEU A 13 6.76 -9.77 18.76
C LEU A 13 5.84 -10.28 17.67
N GLN A 14 4.53 -10.27 17.91
CA GLN A 14 3.57 -10.63 16.87
C GLN A 14 3.52 -9.51 15.84
N PRO A 15 3.42 -9.84 14.53
CA PRO A 15 3.22 -8.82 13.51
C PRO A 15 1.94 -8.04 13.81
N THR A 16 1.95 -6.75 13.49
CA THR A 16 0.78 -5.88 13.67
C THR A 16 0.42 -5.21 12.36
N VAL A 17 -0.88 -5.05 12.12
CA VAL A 17 -1.43 -4.26 11.01
C VAL A 17 -2.35 -3.20 11.60
N THR A 18 -2.19 -1.96 11.17
CA THR A 18 -3.04 -0.85 11.59
C THR A 18 -3.49 -0.08 10.37
N LEU A 19 -4.79 0.11 10.23
CA LEU A 19 -5.37 1.00 9.24
C LEU A 19 -5.87 2.27 9.94
N ARG A 20 -5.37 3.41 9.49
CA ARG A 20 -5.86 4.72 9.88
C ARG A 20 -6.48 5.38 8.67
N TYR A 21 -7.56 6.12 8.86
CA TYR A 21 -8.19 6.84 7.75
C TYR A 21 -8.83 8.14 8.22
N ARG A 22 -9.09 9.03 7.26
CA ARG A 22 -9.80 10.28 7.48
C ARG A 22 -10.80 10.50 6.35
N LEU A 23 -12.00 10.93 6.71
CA LEU A 23 -13.08 11.25 5.78
C LEU A 23 -12.89 12.66 5.17
N GLN A 24 -13.51 12.94 4.02
CA GLN A 24 -13.36 14.22 3.31
C GLN A 24 -13.77 15.45 4.14
N ASP A 25 -14.82 15.31 4.95
CA ASP A 25 -15.38 16.39 5.77
C ASP A 25 -15.01 16.27 7.25
N ALA A 26 -14.00 15.45 7.58
CA ALA A 26 -13.55 15.23 8.95
C ALA A 26 -12.07 15.59 9.11
N ASP A 27 -11.73 16.21 10.24
CA ASP A 27 -10.34 16.50 10.59
C ASP A 27 -9.69 15.39 11.44
N GLU A 28 -10.51 14.52 12.03
CA GLU A 28 -10.06 13.45 12.92
C GLU A 28 -9.63 12.19 12.16
N TRP A 29 -8.55 11.57 12.65
CA TRP A 29 -8.14 10.24 12.20
C TRP A 29 -8.92 9.18 12.96
N LEU A 30 -9.53 8.29 12.19
CA LEU A 30 -10.16 7.07 12.69
C LEU A 30 -9.16 5.92 12.53
N VAL A 31 -9.28 4.92 13.40
CA VAL A 31 -8.40 3.74 13.42
C VAL A 31 -9.26 2.49 13.37
N ARG A 32 -8.83 1.53 12.56
CA ARG A 32 -9.40 0.19 12.47
C ARG A 32 -8.27 -0.81 12.60
N ASP A 33 -8.44 -1.74 13.52
CA ASP A 33 -7.60 -2.93 13.57
C ASP A 33 -7.98 -3.80 12.37
N VAL A 34 -6.98 -4.21 11.61
CA VAL A 34 -7.15 -5.03 10.42
C VAL A 34 -6.46 -6.35 10.69
N ASP A 35 -7.16 -7.44 10.46
CA ASP A 35 -6.57 -8.75 10.61
C ASP A 35 -5.56 -8.99 9.49
N PHE A 36 -4.46 -9.68 9.82
CA PHE A 36 -3.39 -9.96 8.87
C PHE A 36 -3.91 -10.66 7.59
N GLU A 37 -4.78 -11.64 7.77
CA GLU A 37 -5.40 -12.40 6.67
C GLU A 37 -6.29 -11.52 5.78
N GLU A 38 -6.91 -10.49 6.34
CA GLU A 38 -7.78 -9.54 5.62
C GLU A 38 -6.96 -8.66 4.68
N LEU A 39 -5.78 -8.20 5.11
CA LEU A 39 -4.88 -7.42 4.28
C LEU A 39 -4.28 -8.25 3.13
N PHE A 40 -3.91 -9.49 3.42
CA PHE A 40 -3.09 -10.33 2.54
C PHE A 40 -3.88 -11.44 1.82
N GLY A 41 -5.22 -11.43 1.92
CA GLY A 41 -6.11 -12.33 1.19
C GLY A 41 -6.01 -13.80 1.60
N GLY A 42 -5.59 -14.08 2.84
CA GLY A 42 -5.49 -15.43 3.41
C GLY A 42 -4.51 -16.39 2.70
N ALA A 43 -3.68 -15.91 1.77
CA ALA A 43 -2.80 -16.74 0.95
C ALA A 43 -1.35 -16.81 1.47
N ALA A 44 -0.97 -16.00 2.46
CA ALA A 44 0.36 -16.06 3.05
C ALA A 44 0.36 -16.92 4.32
N GLU A 45 0.92 -18.12 4.22
CA GLU A 45 1.45 -18.84 5.39
C GLU A 45 2.65 -18.08 6.01
N HIS A 46 3.26 -17.17 5.23
CA HIS A 46 4.46 -16.40 5.56
C HIS A 46 4.32 -14.92 5.14
N PRO A 47 4.14 -13.98 6.09
CA PRO A 47 4.01 -12.55 5.83
C PRO A 47 5.12 -11.92 4.99
N GLU A 48 6.33 -12.45 5.11
CA GLU A 48 7.53 -12.08 4.38
C GLU A 48 7.40 -12.29 2.86
N ASP A 49 6.59 -13.24 2.41
CA ASP A 49 6.48 -13.57 0.98
C ASP A 49 5.65 -12.55 0.18
N LEU A 50 4.68 -11.89 0.83
CA LEU A 50 3.86 -10.81 0.21
C LEU A 50 4.54 -9.44 0.30
N PHE A 51 5.65 -9.39 1.02
CA PHE A 51 6.44 -8.21 1.27
C PHE A 51 7.37 -7.87 0.10
N HIS A 52 7.45 -8.68 -0.97
CA HIS A 52 8.39 -8.44 -2.07
C HIS A 52 7.78 -7.78 -3.32
N ASP A 53 6.45 -7.71 -3.42
CA ASP A 53 5.80 -7.36 -4.68
C ASP A 53 5.09 -6.00 -4.64
N VAL A 54 5.82 -4.89 -4.69
CA VAL A 54 5.19 -3.54 -4.70
C VAL A 54 4.16 -3.37 -5.84
N ASP A 55 4.18 -4.22 -6.87
CA ASP A 55 3.21 -4.20 -7.96
C ASP A 55 1.80 -4.66 -7.52
N TRP A 56 1.66 -5.26 -6.34
CA TRP A 56 0.37 -5.56 -5.72
C TRP A 56 -0.32 -4.28 -5.21
N VAL A 57 0.42 -3.28 -4.74
CA VAL A 57 -0.14 -2.11 -4.05
C VAL A 57 -1.17 -1.32 -4.88
N PRO A 58 -0.94 -1.02 -6.18
CA PRO A 58 -1.96 -0.38 -7.02
C PRO A 58 -3.26 -1.20 -7.15
N GLN A 59 -3.22 -2.52 -6.98
CA GLN A 59 -4.40 -3.36 -7.17
C GLN A 59 -5.22 -3.53 -5.88
N HIS A 60 -4.64 -3.22 -4.72
CA HIS A 60 -5.22 -3.45 -3.41
C HIS A 60 -5.26 -2.15 -2.61
N ALA A 61 -6.26 -1.30 -2.92
CA ALA A 61 -6.48 -0.07 -2.17
C ALA A 61 -6.84 -0.38 -0.71
N ALA A 62 -6.20 0.27 0.26
CA ALA A 62 -6.47 0.07 1.68
C ALA A 62 -7.89 0.51 2.06
N VAL A 63 -8.50 1.42 1.28
CA VAL A 63 -9.92 1.76 1.40
C VAL A 63 -10.85 0.56 1.20
N SER A 64 -10.42 -0.50 0.53
CA SER A 64 -11.21 -1.72 0.34
C SER A 64 -11.42 -2.51 1.63
N LEU A 65 -10.62 -2.23 2.67
CA LEU A 65 -10.75 -2.77 4.03
C LEU A 65 -11.80 -2.00 4.86
N LEU A 66 -12.38 -0.93 4.31
CA LEU A 66 -13.47 -0.15 4.90
C LEU A 66 -14.78 -0.52 4.22
N ASP A 67 -15.29 -1.71 4.52
CA ASP A 67 -16.48 -2.30 3.89
C ASP A 67 -17.78 -1.50 4.07
N ASP A 68 -17.82 -0.65 5.09
CA ASP A 68 -18.92 0.22 5.46
C ASP A 68 -18.81 1.66 4.92
N ILE A 69 -17.70 2.00 4.25
CA ILE A 69 -17.40 3.38 3.81
C ILE A 69 -17.14 3.43 2.31
N GLY A 70 -17.84 4.32 1.61
CA GLY A 70 -17.58 4.56 0.20
C GLY A 70 -16.23 5.24 -0.02
N THR A 71 -15.46 4.82 -1.03
CA THR A 71 -14.18 5.47 -1.38
C THR A 71 -14.33 6.96 -1.68
N ALA A 72 -15.51 7.37 -2.16
CA ALA A 72 -15.82 8.79 -2.41
C ALA A 72 -15.84 9.64 -1.13
N ASP A 73 -16.04 9.04 0.04
CA ASP A 73 -16.12 9.73 1.33
C ASP A 73 -14.77 9.79 2.05
N VAL A 74 -13.76 9.06 1.56
CA VAL A 74 -12.43 8.97 2.17
C VAL A 74 -11.49 10.00 1.55
N ALA A 75 -10.78 10.74 2.39
CA ALA A 75 -9.72 11.65 1.97
C ALA A 75 -8.35 10.97 1.93
N VAL A 76 -8.04 10.20 2.96
CA VAL A 76 -6.74 9.55 3.12
C VAL A 76 -6.85 8.25 3.92
N THR A 77 -6.06 7.25 3.54
CA THR A 77 -5.78 6.04 4.30
C THR A 77 -4.29 5.96 4.60
N GLU A 78 -3.93 5.35 5.72
CA GLU A 78 -2.56 5.00 6.10
C GLU A 78 -2.61 3.60 6.70
N LEU A 79 -2.14 2.63 5.93
CA LEU A 79 -1.95 1.26 6.35
C LEU A 79 -0.50 1.08 6.77
N THR A 80 -0.29 0.58 7.99
CA THR A 80 1.03 0.24 8.51
C THR A 80 1.06 -1.22 8.90
N PHE A 81 2.10 -1.92 8.48
CA PHE A 81 2.46 -3.23 8.97
C PHE A 81 3.85 -3.17 9.62
N GLU A 82 3.97 -3.75 10.81
CA GLU A 82 5.24 -3.98 11.48
C GLU A 82 5.40 -5.48 11.77
N GLY A 83 6.45 -6.08 11.19
CA GLY A 83 6.81 -7.48 11.35
C GLY A 83 7.71 -7.75 12.55
N SER A 84 7.89 -9.03 12.85
CA SER A 84 8.67 -9.49 14.01
C SER A 84 10.20 -9.41 13.83
N GLY A 85 10.66 -9.41 12.57
CA GLY A 85 12.07 -9.34 12.17
C GLY A 85 12.55 -7.94 11.80
N GLY A 86 11.70 -6.92 11.98
CA GLY A 86 11.98 -5.53 11.61
C GLY A 86 11.47 -5.14 10.24
N GLU A 87 10.66 -6.00 9.60
CA GLU A 87 9.92 -5.69 8.38
C GLU A 87 8.95 -4.52 8.63
N LYS A 88 8.90 -3.55 7.72
CA LYS A 88 7.93 -2.44 7.79
C LYS A 88 7.35 -2.08 6.44
N LEU A 89 6.03 -2.09 6.34
CA LEU A 89 5.31 -1.58 5.18
C LEU A 89 4.43 -0.42 5.61
N THR A 90 4.53 0.71 4.92
CA THR A 90 3.58 1.80 5.03
C THR A 90 3.03 2.10 3.65
N VAL A 91 1.71 2.04 3.52
CA VAL A 91 0.97 2.45 2.33
C VAL A 91 0.03 3.57 2.73
N LYS A 92 0.28 4.76 2.18
CA LYS A 92 -0.58 5.93 2.42
C LYS A 92 -1.21 6.36 1.12
N GLU A 93 -2.54 6.42 1.09
CA GLU A 93 -3.29 6.78 -0.11
C GLU A 93 -4.04 8.07 0.12
N THR A 94 -3.93 9.02 -0.81
CA THR A 94 -4.72 10.26 -0.80
C THR A 94 -5.65 10.27 -1.99
N PHE A 95 -6.95 10.42 -1.77
CA PHE A 95 -7.98 10.28 -2.79
C PHE A 95 -8.52 11.63 -3.26
N TRP A 96 -8.89 11.70 -4.54
CA TRP A 96 -9.68 12.79 -5.12
C TRP A 96 -10.57 12.24 -6.24
N ASN A 97 -11.32 13.13 -6.90
CA ASN A 97 -12.23 12.76 -7.98
C ASN A 97 -13.21 11.66 -7.55
N HIS A 98 -13.87 11.84 -6.39
CA HIS A 98 -14.81 10.88 -5.81
C HIS A 98 -14.21 9.48 -5.60
N GLY A 99 -12.92 9.41 -5.24
CA GLY A 99 -12.22 8.16 -5.00
C GLY A 99 -11.73 7.46 -6.27
N HIS A 100 -11.97 8.03 -7.45
CA HIS A 100 -11.50 7.46 -8.71
C HIS A 100 -10.03 7.74 -9.02
N SER A 101 -9.37 8.58 -8.23
CA SER A 101 -7.97 8.90 -8.42
C SER A 101 -7.28 9.02 -7.08
N ARG A 102 -6.02 8.61 -7.03
CA ARG A 102 -5.23 8.60 -5.79
C ARG A 102 -3.74 8.73 -6.03
N ILE A 103 -3.06 9.23 -5.00
CA ILE A 103 -1.61 9.17 -4.85
C ILE A 103 -1.35 8.15 -3.76
N ILE A 104 -0.46 7.21 -4.02
CA ILE A 104 -0.06 6.16 -3.10
C ILE A 104 1.41 6.35 -2.77
N GLU A 105 1.72 6.61 -1.51
CA GLU A 105 3.08 6.63 -0.98
C GLU A 105 3.37 5.26 -0.37
N VAL A 106 4.40 4.58 -0.86
CA VAL A 106 4.84 3.27 -0.37
C VAL A 106 6.22 3.40 0.24
N MET A 107 6.36 2.89 1.47
CA MET A 107 7.63 2.65 2.11
C MET A 107 7.71 1.18 2.49
N GLN A 108 8.80 0.52 2.12
CA GLN A 108 9.02 -0.88 2.41
C GLN A 108 10.43 -1.11 2.93
N GLN A 109 10.55 -1.83 4.04
CA GLN A 109 11.82 -2.20 4.65
C GLN A 109 11.81 -3.69 4.96
N LEU A 110 12.70 -4.48 4.35
CA LEU A 110 12.68 -5.95 4.42
C LEU A 110 13.24 -6.49 5.74
N ASP A 111 14.13 -5.75 6.39
CA ASP A 111 14.70 -6.08 7.70
C ASP A 111 15.26 -4.82 8.37
N ALA A 112 15.59 -4.91 9.67
CA ALA A 112 16.07 -3.78 10.47
C ALA A 112 17.37 -3.10 9.96
N GLN A 113 18.14 -3.75 9.08
CA GLN A 113 19.41 -3.25 8.53
C GLN A 113 19.31 -2.83 7.05
N SER A 114 18.24 -3.20 6.36
CA SER A 114 18.00 -2.85 4.96
C SER A 114 17.66 -1.36 4.78
N GLU A 115 18.14 -0.77 3.67
CA GLU A 115 17.72 0.57 3.27
C GLU A 115 16.24 0.51 2.82
N PRO A 116 15.37 1.39 3.33
CA PRO A 116 13.96 1.37 2.92
C PRO A 116 13.79 1.74 1.44
N TYR A 117 13.00 0.94 0.74
CA TYR A 117 12.47 1.27 -0.57
C TYR A 117 11.36 2.32 -0.43
N TRP A 118 11.34 3.30 -1.34
CA TRP A 118 10.33 4.35 -1.39
C TRP A 118 9.80 4.51 -2.79
N GLU A 119 8.47 4.60 -2.90
CA GLU A 119 7.78 4.84 -4.14
C GLU A 119 6.59 5.80 -3.94
N VAL A 120 6.34 6.62 -4.95
CA VAL A 120 5.08 7.35 -5.11
C VAL A 120 4.43 6.89 -6.40
N ILE A 121 3.22 6.36 -6.29
CA ILE A 121 2.38 5.92 -7.39
C ILE A 121 1.25 6.93 -7.55
N VAL A 122 1.04 7.42 -8.76
CA VAL A 122 -0.08 8.28 -9.11
C VAL A 122 -1.01 7.49 -10.02
N ASP A 123 -2.20 7.20 -9.50
CA ASP A 123 -3.26 6.44 -10.17
C ASP A 123 -4.41 7.40 -10.51
N LEU A 124 -4.51 7.74 -11.79
CA LEU A 124 -5.37 8.81 -12.30
C LEU A 124 -6.47 8.24 -13.18
N ARG A 125 -7.69 8.70 -12.95
CA ARG A 125 -8.80 8.54 -13.88
C ARG A 125 -9.20 9.91 -14.42
N ARG A 126 -9.01 10.12 -15.72
CA ARG A 126 -9.28 11.43 -16.35
C ARG A 126 -10.79 11.63 -16.56
N GLU A 127 -11.30 12.82 -16.26
CA GLU A 127 -12.76 13.13 -16.29
C GLU A 127 -13.40 13.01 -17.69
N ALA A 128 -12.60 13.09 -18.77
CA ALA A 128 -13.10 13.13 -20.16
C ALA A 128 -13.24 11.76 -20.84
N GLY A 129 -13.02 10.64 -20.16
CA GLY A 129 -13.18 9.32 -20.75
C GLY A 129 -12.55 8.22 -19.90
N GLU A 130 -12.72 6.98 -20.34
CA GLU A 130 -12.23 5.76 -19.70
C GLU A 130 -10.69 5.63 -19.78
N THR A 131 -9.97 6.73 -19.61
CA THR A 131 -8.51 6.79 -19.63
C THR A 131 -7.98 6.77 -18.21
N TYR A 132 -7.18 5.75 -17.94
CA TYR A 132 -6.47 5.53 -16.70
C TYR A 132 -4.99 5.83 -16.95
N GLU A 133 -4.32 6.45 -16.00
CA GLU A 133 -2.91 6.76 -16.09
C GLU A 133 -2.24 6.37 -14.78
N LEU A 134 -1.20 5.55 -14.90
CA LEU A 134 -0.41 5.07 -13.77
C LEU A 134 1.01 5.59 -13.94
N LEU A 135 1.47 6.41 -13.00
CA LEU A 135 2.85 6.89 -12.93
C LEU A 135 3.49 6.38 -11.64
N ARG A 136 4.62 5.71 -11.75
CA ARG A 136 5.39 5.17 -10.62
C ARG A 136 6.72 5.90 -10.52
N LEU A 137 6.99 6.48 -9.37
CA LEU A 137 8.17 7.31 -9.10
C LEU A 137 8.94 6.72 -7.91
N GLY A 138 10.15 6.26 -8.15
CA GLY A 138 11.05 5.77 -7.10
C GLY A 138 11.95 6.87 -6.55
N ARG A 139 12.71 6.52 -5.51
CA ARG A 139 13.80 7.34 -5.00
C ARG A 139 15.14 6.62 -5.17
N GLU A 140 16.06 7.24 -5.88
CA GLU A 140 17.43 6.74 -6.06
C GLU A 140 18.41 7.85 -5.69
N HIS A 141 19.31 7.59 -4.73
CA HIS A 141 20.36 8.52 -4.31
C HIS A 141 19.86 9.95 -3.98
N GLY A 142 18.66 10.06 -3.42
CA GLY A 142 18.04 11.35 -3.08
C GLY A 142 17.36 12.07 -4.26
N ALA A 143 17.36 11.51 -5.45
CA ALA A 143 16.58 11.98 -6.60
C ALA A 143 15.29 11.18 -6.76
N VAL A 144 14.26 11.83 -7.31
CA VAL A 144 13.04 11.16 -7.77
C VAL A 144 13.29 10.66 -9.19
N VAL A 145 13.03 9.38 -9.43
CA VAL A 145 13.25 8.73 -10.72
C VAL A 145 11.96 8.07 -11.23
N PRO A 146 11.63 8.17 -12.52
CA PRO A 146 10.48 7.43 -13.07
C PRO A 146 10.82 5.94 -13.14
N LEU A 147 9.95 5.10 -12.58
CA LEU A 147 10.03 3.64 -12.64
C LEU A 147 9.13 3.07 -13.73
N HIS A 148 7.93 3.62 -13.87
CA HIS A 148 6.93 3.16 -14.83
C HIS A 148 5.94 4.28 -15.16
N HIS A 149 5.47 4.30 -16.41
CA HIS A 149 4.37 5.17 -16.82
C HIS A 149 3.53 4.45 -17.86
N ALA A 150 2.28 4.22 -17.55
CA ALA A 150 1.29 3.65 -18.46
C ALA A 150 0.09 4.57 -18.58
N VAL A 151 -0.46 4.62 -19.79
CA VAL A 151 -1.75 5.21 -20.08
C VAL A 151 -2.62 4.13 -20.70
N THR A 152 -3.71 3.80 -20.03
CA THR A 152 -4.69 2.81 -20.47
C THR A 152 -5.92 3.52 -20.97
N HIS A 153 -6.31 3.26 -22.21
CA HIS A 153 -7.58 3.71 -22.75
C HIS A 153 -8.56 2.54 -22.77
N ALA A 154 -9.66 2.65 -22.01
CA ALA A 154 -10.78 1.77 -22.24
C ALA A 154 -11.53 2.23 -23.50
N ARG A 155 -11.91 1.22 -24.29
CA ARG A 155 -12.67 1.38 -25.52
C ARG A 155 -14.15 1.14 -25.23
N PRO A 156 -15.05 1.64 -26.09
CA PRO A 156 -16.49 1.43 -25.93
C PRO A 156 -16.95 -0.04 -25.89
N ASP A 157 -16.12 -0.97 -26.37
CA ASP A 157 -16.37 -2.42 -26.31
C ASP A 157 -15.90 -3.07 -24.99
N GLY A 158 -15.43 -2.26 -24.03
CA GLY A 158 -14.89 -2.69 -22.74
C GLY A 158 -13.43 -3.18 -22.80
N SER A 159 -12.81 -3.24 -23.98
CA SER A 159 -11.40 -3.61 -24.10
C SER A 159 -10.49 -2.47 -23.64
N LYS A 160 -9.34 -2.82 -23.04
CA LYS A 160 -8.33 -1.88 -22.58
C LYS A 160 -7.13 -1.91 -23.53
N GLN A 161 -6.64 -0.75 -23.91
CA GLN A 161 -5.39 -0.61 -24.64
C GLN A 161 -4.37 0.11 -23.76
N ASP A 162 -3.31 -0.60 -23.40
CA ASP A 162 -2.20 -0.05 -22.61
C ASP A 162 -1.14 0.53 -23.54
N LEU A 163 -0.76 1.78 -23.27
CA LEU A 163 0.40 2.43 -23.84
C LEU A 163 1.43 2.65 -22.73
N THR A 164 2.48 1.82 -22.71
CA THR A 164 3.60 1.96 -21.79
C THR A 164 4.61 2.95 -22.36
N LEU A 165 4.84 4.06 -21.64
CA LEU A 165 5.78 5.12 -22.03
C LEU A 165 7.19 4.86 -21.48
N PHE A 166 7.28 4.23 -20.30
CA PHE A 166 8.52 3.70 -19.73
C PHE A 166 8.31 2.25 -19.30
N PRO A 167 9.17 1.30 -19.76
CA PRO A 167 9.05 -0.10 -19.36
C PRO A 167 9.24 -0.25 -17.86
N SER A 168 8.51 -1.17 -17.23
CA SER A 168 8.78 -1.60 -15.85
C SER A 168 10.17 -2.23 -15.78
N ARG A 169 10.89 -2.01 -14.67
CA ARG A 169 12.18 -2.66 -14.42
C ARG A 169 12.00 -4.14 -14.09
#